data_AF-A0A0N9NDA1-F1
#
_entry.id   AF-A0A0N9NDA1-F1
#
_cell.length_a   1.000
_cell.length_b   1.000
_cell.length_c   1.000
_cell.angle_alpha   90.00
_cell.angle_beta   90.00
_cell.angle_gamma   90.00
#
_symmetry.space_group_name_H-M   'P 1'
#
loop_
_entity.id
_entity.type
_entity.pdbx_description
1 polymer ?
#
loop_
_entity_poly.entity_id
_entity_poly.type
_entity_poly.pdbx_seq_one_letter_code
_entity_poly.pdbx_strand_id
1 'polypeptide(L)'
;MSGTGNGRNSGGKRNGRRPADRHDPSEPRIPEDVKASDLDPEVRRDLQALDKQTADRVARHLVMASDLLEDDPELALAHARAARARAARIGVVRETAGIVAYSVGEWQEAVTELRAARRMSGSEALLPLIADSERGLGQPQRAVDIADSPEGQQLTGDALLEMIIVKAGALTDLGDAAGAVRAFTSQNLTPGRTGTEAARLFFAYASALEAAGRRADAIAWFQNAASADLDDETDAEFRLMDLLDGEASLSPELTASNADASLRDLYDVLLLDLDGTLYTGSKVVPGAVEAVAAADGAALFVTNNASRTPAEVCAHLDGFGFPATESQVVTSAQVGADLLVERLEAGSKVLVVGADALRAEVRERGMTVVDSADDHPAAVVQGHSPDTGWAQLSEAALAIRQGAIWIATNVDTTLPTERGLLVGNGSMVAAVATATGVAPTVAGKPAAPIMESALSRSNAQRPLMIGDRLDTDIEGAHTAGIDSLLVLGGVTTGVELLAARPEQRPTYVAAGLGALDDPATQSVIGPRPEWYVEVNTQHVSVSSRGAGTVAGLAAALANAVWTADVGEFDLKIAAEDDASAEALTELGLSALR
;
A
#
# COMPACT_ATOMS: atom_id res chain seq x y z
N MET A 1 38.91 99.77 -5.04
CA MET A 1 39.00 99.90 -6.52
C MET A 1 40.23 99.11 -6.94
N SER A 2 40.05 97.86 -7.37
CA SER A 2 39.81 97.47 -8.77
C SER A 2 41.10 97.49 -9.60
N GLY A 3 41.39 96.36 -10.25
CA GLY A 3 42.39 96.24 -11.31
C GLY A 3 43.19 94.93 -11.19
N THR A 4 42.73 93.81 -11.74
CA THR A 4 43.10 93.29 -13.09
C THR A 4 44.62 93.20 -13.25
N GLY A 5 45.28 92.03 -13.28
CA GLY A 5 44.95 90.79 -13.95
C GLY A 5 45.67 90.72 -15.30
N ASN A 6 46.82 90.05 -15.39
CA ASN A 6 47.20 89.22 -16.53
C ASN A 6 48.46 88.37 -16.24
N GLY A 7 48.45 87.10 -16.63
CA GLY A 7 49.60 86.19 -16.52
C GLY A 7 49.24 84.75 -16.88
N ARG A 8 49.26 84.46 -18.19
CA ARG A 8 49.16 83.10 -18.79
C ARG A 8 50.25 82.17 -18.21
N ASN A 9 49.94 80.91 -17.88
CA ASN A 9 50.39 79.74 -18.65
C ASN A 9 49.88 78.39 -18.07
N SER A 10 49.47 77.51 -18.98
CA SER A 10 49.53 76.04 -19.00
C SER A 10 49.54 75.20 -17.71
N GLY A 11 48.63 74.22 -17.65
CA GLY A 11 48.95 72.92 -17.04
C GLY A 11 47.78 72.16 -16.43
N GLY A 12 47.36 71.09 -17.11
CA GLY A 12 46.73 69.94 -16.44
C GLY A 12 45.20 69.85 -16.56
N LYS A 13 44.76 69.11 -17.58
CA LYS A 13 43.48 68.38 -17.53
C LYS A 13 43.50 67.49 -16.28
N ARG A 14 42.91 67.95 -15.17
CA ARG A 14 42.51 67.06 -14.07
C ARG A 14 41.26 66.34 -14.54
N ASN A 15 41.46 65.13 -15.06
CA ASN A 15 40.43 64.14 -15.23
C ASN A 15 39.70 63.97 -13.89
N GLY A 16 38.48 64.48 -13.80
CA GLY A 16 37.58 64.21 -12.70
C GLY A 16 37.19 62.74 -12.76
N ARG A 17 38.03 61.87 -12.21
CA ARG A 17 37.62 60.51 -11.82
C ARG A 17 36.48 60.69 -10.83
N ARG A 18 35.27 60.34 -11.24
CA ARG A 18 34.17 59.97 -10.34
C ARG A 18 34.75 59.07 -9.23
N PRO A 19 34.33 59.19 -7.96
CA PRO A 19 34.72 58.22 -6.96
C PRO A 19 34.25 56.87 -7.48
N ALA A 20 35.20 56.00 -7.84
CA ALA A 20 34.90 54.62 -8.16
C ALA A 20 34.21 54.04 -6.92
N ASP A 21 33.00 53.53 -7.11
CA ASP A 21 32.25 52.79 -6.12
C ASP A 21 33.22 51.75 -5.53
N ARG A 22 33.67 51.95 -4.29
CA ARG A 22 34.60 51.01 -3.65
C ARG A 22 33.78 49.76 -3.37
N HIS A 23 33.92 48.77 -4.25
CA HIS A 23 33.37 47.45 -4.05
C HIS A 23 33.89 46.91 -2.71
N ASP A 24 32.96 46.55 -1.83
CA ASP A 24 33.28 45.87 -0.58
C ASP A 24 33.67 44.43 -0.94
N PRO A 25 34.91 43.98 -0.67
CA PRO A 25 35.34 42.62 -1.01
C PRO A 25 34.55 41.52 -0.29
N SER A 26 33.79 41.88 0.76
CA SER A 26 32.93 40.95 1.50
C SER A 26 31.55 40.74 0.85
N GLU A 27 31.26 41.44 -0.25
CA GLU A 27 29.98 41.38 -0.92
C GLU A 27 30.08 40.77 -2.33
N PRO A 28 29.05 40.03 -2.75
CA PRO A 28 29.01 39.52 -4.11
C PRO A 28 28.89 40.67 -5.12
N ARG A 29 29.49 40.49 -6.29
CA ARG A 29 29.45 41.48 -7.37
C ARG A 29 28.08 41.46 -8.04
N ILE A 30 27.50 42.64 -8.25
CA ILE A 30 26.29 42.80 -9.05
C ILE A 30 26.72 43.08 -10.51
N PRO A 31 26.22 42.33 -11.50
CA PRO A 31 26.38 42.63 -12.92
C PRO A 31 25.90 44.06 -13.28
N GLU A 32 26.51 44.69 -14.28
CA GLU A 32 26.19 46.09 -14.64
C GLU A 32 24.83 46.27 -15.33
N ASP A 33 24.29 45.19 -15.89
CA ASP A 33 23.01 45.11 -16.58
C ASP A 33 21.81 44.98 -15.65
N VAL A 34 22.03 44.59 -14.39
CA VAL A 34 21.00 44.47 -13.35
C VAL A 34 20.64 45.85 -12.79
N LYS A 35 19.36 46.21 -12.90
CA LYS A 35 18.88 47.54 -12.50
C LYS A 35 17.87 47.44 -11.37
N ALA A 36 17.83 48.48 -10.53
CA ALA A 36 16.81 48.61 -9.49
C ALA A 36 15.37 48.68 -10.04
N SER A 37 15.21 48.99 -11.33
CA SER A 37 13.92 48.97 -12.03
C SER A 37 13.37 47.57 -12.23
N ASP A 38 14.24 46.56 -12.23
CA ASP A 38 13.89 45.17 -12.54
C ASP A 38 13.23 44.51 -11.33
N LEU A 39 13.39 45.10 -10.14
CA LEU A 39 12.66 44.72 -8.93
C LEU A 39 11.18 45.11 -9.04
N ASP A 40 10.31 44.28 -8.48
CA ASP A 40 8.87 44.54 -8.41
C ASP A 40 8.55 45.96 -7.89
N PRO A 41 7.63 46.70 -8.54
CA PRO A 41 7.29 48.06 -8.16
C PRO A 41 6.79 48.25 -6.72
N GLU A 42 6.09 47.27 -6.16
CA GLU A 42 5.60 47.30 -4.78
C GLU A 42 6.75 47.10 -3.79
N VAL A 43 7.63 46.11 -4.05
CA VAL A 43 8.84 45.89 -3.24
C VAL A 43 9.76 47.12 -3.27
N ARG A 44 9.90 47.76 -4.44
CA ARG A 44 10.69 48.99 -4.60
C ARG A 44 10.09 50.17 -3.83
N ARG A 45 8.77 50.19 -3.59
CA ARG A 45 8.11 51.22 -2.79
C ARG A 45 8.52 51.12 -1.32
N ASP A 46 8.69 49.91 -0.80
CA ASP A 46 9.12 49.70 0.59
C ASP A 46 10.55 50.17 0.87
N LEU A 47 11.38 50.29 -0.17
CA LEU A 47 12.73 50.83 -0.09
C LEU A 47 12.77 52.37 -0.04
N GLN A 48 11.65 53.07 -0.21
CA GLN A 48 11.61 54.54 -0.23
C GLN A 48 12.00 55.19 1.11
N ALA A 49 11.97 54.43 2.19
CA ALA A 49 12.46 54.87 3.50
C ALA A 49 14.00 55.02 3.55
N LEU A 50 14.72 54.48 2.57
CA LEU A 50 16.17 54.55 2.45
C LEU A 50 16.59 55.74 1.58
N ASP A 51 17.84 56.20 1.70
CA ASP A 51 18.38 57.16 0.76
C ASP A 51 18.51 56.55 -0.65
N LYS A 52 18.50 57.40 -1.68
CA LYS A 52 18.46 56.97 -3.09
C LYS A 52 19.58 56.02 -3.48
N GLN A 53 20.80 56.20 -2.96
CA GLN A 53 21.95 55.36 -3.32
C GLN A 53 21.85 54.00 -2.65
N THR A 54 21.48 53.97 -1.36
CA THR A 54 21.28 52.72 -0.62
C THR A 54 20.08 51.94 -1.17
N ALA A 55 18.96 52.61 -1.46
CA ALA A 55 17.77 51.99 -2.04
C ALA A 55 18.08 51.31 -3.38
N ASP A 56 18.81 51.98 -4.27
CA ASP A 56 19.20 51.43 -5.58
C ASP A 56 20.11 50.20 -5.46
N ARG A 57 21.09 50.23 -4.55
CA ARG A 57 21.99 49.10 -4.33
C ARG A 57 21.29 47.91 -3.66
N VAL A 58 20.45 48.17 -2.66
CA VAL A 58 19.62 47.15 -2.01
C VAL A 58 18.68 46.52 -3.03
N ALA A 59 18.01 47.31 -3.86
CA ALA A 59 17.11 46.81 -4.89
C ALA A 59 17.84 45.85 -5.85
N ARG A 60 19.04 46.21 -6.32
CA ARG A 60 19.83 45.34 -7.20
C ARG A 60 20.28 44.06 -6.51
N HIS A 61 20.61 44.08 -5.23
CA HIS A 61 20.88 42.85 -4.48
C HIS A 61 19.62 41.98 -4.32
N LEU A 62 18.43 42.57 -4.14
CA LEU A 62 17.18 41.81 -4.07
C LEU A 62 16.84 41.18 -5.42
N VAL A 63 17.05 41.89 -6.54
CA VAL A 63 16.91 41.32 -7.89
C VAL A 63 17.84 40.12 -8.05
N MET A 64 19.13 40.28 -7.74
CA MET A 64 20.08 39.16 -7.79
C MET A 64 19.67 38.00 -6.87
N ALA A 65 19.14 38.27 -5.68
CA ALA A 65 18.71 37.25 -4.75
C ALA A 65 17.48 36.47 -5.26
N SER A 66 16.59 37.12 -6.00
CA SER A 66 15.46 36.46 -6.67
C SER A 66 15.90 35.69 -7.91
N ASP A 67 16.70 36.31 -8.78
CA ASP A 67 17.13 35.73 -10.05
C ASP A 67 18.03 34.49 -9.86
N LEU A 68 18.85 34.48 -8.80
CA LEU A 68 19.76 33.38 -8.51
C LEU A 68 19.17 32.30 -7.61
N LEU A 69 17.93 32.47 -7.11
CA LEU A 69 17.41 31.59 -6.06
C LEU A 69 17.35 30.12 -6.49
N GLU A 70 17.03 29.86 -7.75
CA GLU A 70 16.94 28.51 -8.32
C GLU A 70 18.32 28.01 -8.82
N ASP A 71 19.11 28.88 -9.43
CA ASP A 71 20.37 28.51 -10.11
C ASP A 71 21.61 28.45 -9.19
N ASP A 72 21.73 29.39 -8.23
CA ASP A 72 22.88 29.51 -7.31
C ASP A 72 22.38 30.08 -5.96
N PRO A 73 21.73 29.24 -5.13
CA PRO A 73 21.07 29.69 -3.91
C PRO A 73 22.06 30.20 -2.85
N GLU A 74 23.32 29.74 -2.89
CA GLU A 74 24.38 30.20 -2.00
C GLU A 74 24.83 31.63 -2.35
N LEU A 75 24.97 31.93 -3.64
CA LEU A 75 25.21 33.29 -4.11
C LEU A 75 23.99 34.19 -3.88
N ALA A 76 22.78 33.69 -4.10
CA ALA A 76 21.54 34.40 -3.77
C ALA A 76 21.53 34.81 -2.29
N LEU A 77 21.93 33.89 -1.39
CA LEU A 77 22.02 34.16 0.04
C LEU A 77 23.07 35.22 0.35
N ALA A 78 24.22 35.21 -0.34
CA ALA A 78 25.22 36.26 -0.20
C ALA A 78 24.66 37.63 -0.61
N HIS A 79 23.87 37.71 -1.69
CA HIS A 79 23.19 38.94 -2.12
C HIS A 79 22.13 39.38 -1.10
N ALA A 80 21.32 38.46 -0.58
CA ALA A 80 20.30 38.75 0.42
C ALA A 80 20.91 39.24 1.75
N ARG A 81 22.01 38.62 2.21
CA ARG A 81 22.79 39.08 3.37
C ARG A 81 23.38 40.48 3.15
N ALA A 82 23.87 40.78 1.94
CA ALA A 82 24.38 42.10 1.58
C ALA A 82 23.27 43.19 1.56
N ALA A 83 22.06 42.85 1.10
CA ALA A 83 20.88 43.71 1.20
C ALA A 83 20.49 43.95 2.67
N ARG A 84 20.40 42.87 3.47
CA ARG A 84 20.07 42.93 4.91
C ARG A 84 21.05 43.78 5.70
N ALA A 85 22.35 43.66 5.44
CA ALA A 85 23.38 44.43 6.13
C ALA A 85 23.16 45.96 6.01
N ARG A 86 22.52 46.42 4.92
CA ARG A 86 22.20 47.83 4.66
C ARG A 86 20.82 48.24 5.14
N ALA A 87 19.85 47.33 5.04
CA ALA A 87 18.43 47.66 5.16
C ALA A 87 17.68 46.74 6.14
N ALA A 88 18.33 46.39 7.26
CA ALA A 88 17.80 45.48 8.27
C ALA A 88 16.50 45.94 8.99
N ARG A 89 16.00 47.14 8.71
CA ARG A 89 14.73 47.66 9.25
C ARG A 89 13.59 47.63 8.25
N ILE A 90 13.83 47.13 7.05
CA ILE A 90 12.83 47.01 5.99
C ILE A 90 12.29 45.58 5.98
N GLY A 91 10.97 45.42 6.08
CA GLY A 91 10.29 44.13 6.16
C GLY A 91 10.63 43.22 4.98
N VAL A 92 10.47 43.71 3.75
CA VAL A 92 10.73 42.90 2.55
C VAL A 92 12.20 42.45 2.42
N VAL A 93 13.15 43.23 2.92
CA VAL A 93 14.57 42.83 2.95
C VAL A 93 14.81 41.68 3.94
N ARG A 94 14.14 41.72 5.09
CA ARG A 94 14.16 40.63 6.08
C ARG A 94 13.50 39.38 5.50
N GLU A 95 12.39 39.54 4.81
CA GLU A 95 11.64 38.46 4.20
C GLU A 95 12.46 37.74 3.13
N THR A 96 13.03 38.47 2.17
CA THR A 96 13.93 37.89 1.16
C THR A 96 15.12 37.19 1.80
N ALA A 97 15.76 37.80 2.80
CA ALA A 97 16.87 37.14 3.51
C ALA A 97 16.44 35.85 4.22
N GLY A 98 15.22 35.82 4.77
CA GLY A 98 14.65 34.64 5.41
C GLY A 98 14.31 33.52 4.44
N ILE A 99 13.66 33.83 3.32
CA ILE A 99 13.28 32.86 2.28
C ILE A 99 14.53 32.26 1.62
N VAL A 100 15.52 33.09 1.31
CA VAL A 100 16.77 32.61 0.68
C VAL A 100 17.62 31.81 1.68
N ALA A 101 17.62 32.18 2.98
CA ALA A 101 18.26 31.35 4.00
C ALA A 101 17.55 30.00 4.19
N TYR A 102 16.22 29.98 4.04
CA TYR A 102 15.43 28.76 4.10
C TYR A 102 15.77 27.79 2.95
N SER A 103 15.91 28.29 1.71
CA SER A 103 16.19 27.43 0.55
C SER A 103 17.57 26.74 0.60
N VAL A 104 18.56 27.32 1.29
CA VAL A 104 19.88 26.70 1.51
C VAL A 104 19.98 25.89 2.81
N GLY A 105 18.89 25.77 3.58
CA GLY A 105 18.89 25.05 4.85
C GLY A 105 19.59 25.76 6.03
N GLU A 106 19.78 27.08 5.95
CA GLU A 106 20.30 27.90 7.06
C GLU A 106 19.19 28.22 8.08
N TRP A 107 18.62 27.17 8.67
CA TRP A 107 17.38 27.20 9.46
C TRP A 107 17.39 28.24 10.59
N GLN A 108 18.53 28.42 11.26
CA GLN A 108 18.67 29.39 12.35
C GLN A 108 18.62 30.84 11.86
N GLU A 109 19.18 31.13 10.68
CA GLU A 109 19.09 32.45 10.06
C GLU A 109 17.69 32.66 9.49
N ALA A 110 17.15 31.68 8.78
CA ALA A 110 15.79 31.70 8.22
C ALA A 110 14.74 32.05 9.28
N VAL A 111 14.67 31.29 10.39
CA VAL A 111 13.68 31.52 11.45
C VAL A 111 13.85 32.91 12.11
N THR A 112 15.08 33.41 12.21
CA THR A 112 15.38 34.72 12.80
C THR A 112 14.85 35.84 11.91
N GLU A 113 15.14 35.76 10.62
CA GLU A 113 14.77 36.76 9.63
C GLU A 113 13.26 36.74 9.32
N LEU A 114 12.67 35.55 9.13
CA LEU A 114 11.24 35.39 8.88
C LEU A 114 10.38 35.89 10.06
N ARG A 115 10.78 35.62 11.31
CA ARG A 115 10.11 36.19 12.49
C ARG A 115 10.24 37.71 12.55
N ALA A 116 11.38 38.26 12.14
CA ALA A 116 11.58 39.71 12.07
C ALA A 116 10.71 40.34 10.99
N ALA A 117 10.65 39.73 9.80
CA ALA A 117 9.78 40.13 8.70
C ALA A 117 8.30 40.10 9.12
N ARG A 118 7.83 38.99 9.69
CA ARG A 118 6.47 38.84 10.21
C ARG A 118 6.08 39.93 11.21
N ARG A 119 6.97 40.28 12.16
CA ARG A 119 6.71 41.37 13.11
C ARG A 119 6.58 42.75 12.44
N MET A 120 7.24 42.94 11.31
CA MET A 120 7.22 44.21 10.57
C MET A 120 6.02 44.31 9.62
N SER A 121 5.70 43.24 8.91
CA SER A 121 4.61 43.21 7.93
C SER A 121 3.26 42.87 8.53
N GLY A 122 3.23 42.11 9.64
CA GLY A 122 2.01 41.53 10.20
C GLY A 122 1.42 40.38 9.36
N SER A 123 2.14 39.92 8.32
CA SER A 123 1.68 38.86 7.44
C SER A 123 1.88 37.49 8.08
N GLU A 124 0.80 36.73 8.20
CA GLU A 124 0.83 35.35 8.71
C GLU A 124 1.26 34.33 7.64
N ALA A 125 1.38 34.73 6.37
CA ALA A 125 1.82 33.86 5.28
C ALA A 125 3.24 33.28 5.47
N LEU A 126 4.05 33.87 6.36
CA LEU A 126 5.39 33.39 6.69
C LEU A 126 5.40 32.28 7.77
N LEU A 127 4.27 32.01 8.41
CA LEU A 127 4.19 31.01 9.49
C LEU A 127 4.63 29.60 9.07
N PRO A 128 4.27 29.07 7.88
CA PRO A 128 4.71 27.73 7.47
C PRO A 128 6.24 27.61 7.39
N LEU A 129 6.91 28.59 6.77
CA LEU A 129 8.38 28.62 6.68
C LEU A 129 9.05 28.75 8.06
N ILE A 130 8.43 29.50 8.98
CA ILE A 130 8.91 29.60 10.38
C ILE A 130 8.75 28.25 11.09
N ALA A 131 7.62 27.58 10.93
CA ALA A 131 7.35 26.28 11.53
C ALA A 131 8.33 25.22 10.98
N ASP A 132 8.54 25.18 9.68
CA ASP A 132 9.45 24.20 9.06
C ASP A 132 10.91 24.50 9.38
N SER A 133 11.31 25.76 9.52
CA SER A 133 12.64 26.12 10.04
C SER A 133 12.85 25.64 11.48
N GLU A 134 11.84 25.69 12.35
CA GLU A 134 11.93 25.12 13.71
C GLU A 134 12.01 23.59 13.66
N ARG A 135 11.27 22.93 12.76
CA ARG A 135 11.38 21.50 12.48
C ARG A 135 12.80 21.14 12.03
N GLY A 136 13.38 21.87 11.08
CA GLY A 136 14.76 21.70 10.59
C GLY A 136 15.84 21.92 11.64
N LEU A 137 15.56 22.69 12.70
CA LEU A 137 16.41 22.81 13.89
C LEU A 137 16.27 21.65 14.88
N GLY A 138 15.54 20.59 14.51
CA GLY A 138 15.26 19.43 15.37
C GLY A 138 14.21 19.72 16.44
N GLN A 139 13.30 20.68 16.19
CA GLN A 139 12.25 21.06 17.14
C GLN A 139 10.85 20.85 16.53
N PRO A 140 10.49 19.62 16.12
CA PRO A 140 9.21 19.34 15.45
C PRO A 140 8.00 19.69 16.31
N GLN A 141 8.08 19.56 17.64
CA GLN A 141 7.00 19.98 18.53
C GLN A 141 6.66 21.48 18.38
N ARG A 142 7.66 22.34 18.18
CA ARG A 142 7.40 23.77 17.98
C ARG A 142 6.70 24.06 16.65
N ALA A 143 6.97 23.27 15.62
CA ALA A 143 6.27 23.39 14.35
C ALA A 143 4.78 23.05 14.52
N VAL A 144 4.46 21.98 15.27
CA VAL A 144 3.08 21.64 15.64
C VAL A 144 2.42 22.75 16.46
N ASP A 145 3.12 23.28 17.48
CA ASP A 145 2.61 24.37 18.32
C ASP A 145 2.31 25.65 17.51
N ILE A 146 3.13 25.95 16.49
CA ILE A 146 2.89 27.07 15.57
C ILE A 146 1.66 26.78 14.70
N ALA A 147 1.54 25.57 14.15
CA ALA A 147 0.39 25.18 13.33
C ALA A 147 -0.93 25.24 14.12
N ASP A 148 -0.90 24.86 15.40
CA ASP A 148 -2.06 24.88 16.30
C ASP A 148 -2.31 26.23 17.00
N SER A 149 -1.47 27.23 16.75
CA SER A 149 -1.68 28.58 17.24
C SER A 149 -2.93 29.24 16.62
N PRO A 150 -3.54 30.23 17.28
CA PRO A 150 -4.68 30.97 16.72
C PRO A 150 -4.40 31.55 15.33
N GLU A 151 -3.17 32.01 15.09
CA GLU A 151 -2.75 32.56 13.81
C GLU A 151 -2.55 31.45 12.76
N GLY A 152 -2.00 30.30 13.14
CA GLY A 152 -1.86 29.13 12.27
C GLY A 152 -3.21 28.57 11.80
N GLN A 153 -4.19 28.51 12.70
CA GLN A 153 -5.55 28.04 12.39
C GLN A 153 -6.36 29.01 11.50
N GLN A 154 -5.92 30.26 11.38
CA GLN A 154 -6.56 31.28 10.53
C GLN A 154 -5.97 31.35 9.12
N LEU A 155 -4.94 30.55 8.82
CA LEU A 155 -4.37 30.48 7.47
C LEU A 155 -5.39 29.99 6.45
N THR A 156 -5.27 30.48 5.22
CA THR A 156 -6.12 30.10 4.08
C THR A 156 -5.27 30.01 2.81
N GLY A 157 -5.80 29.35 1.76
CA GLY A 157 -5.10 29.20 0.49
C GLY A 157 -3.76 28.47 0.63
N ASP A 158 -2.77 28.88 -0.15
CA ASP A 158 -1.46 28.23 -0.22
C ASP A 158 -0.77 28.14 1.14
N ALA A 159 -0.84 29.20 1.96
CA ALA A 159 -0.21 29.21 3.28
C ALA A 159 -0.82 28.16 4.23
N LEU A 160 -2.10 27.83 4.08
CA LEU A 160 -2.73 26.74 4.83
C LEU A 160 -2.22 25.39 4.36
N LEU A 161 -2.12 25.17 3.04
CA LEU A 161 -1.58 23.93 2.48
C LEU A 161 -0.14 23.69 2.97
N GLU A 162 0.73 24.70 2.86
CA GLU A 162 2.09 24.61 3.38
C GLU A 162 2.11 24.27 4.88
N MET A 163 1.28 24.94 5.69
CA MET A 163 1.22 24.66 7.12
C MET A 163 0.82 23.22 7.42
N ILE A 164 -0.12 22.66 6.66
CA ILE A 164 -0.57 21.27 6.85
C ILE A 164 0.53 20.29 6.49
N ILE A 165 1.25 20.51 5.37
CA ILE A 165 2.39 19.68 4.96
C ILE A 165 3.48 19.69 6.05
N VAL A 166 3.83 20.88 6.54
CA VAL A 166 4.81 21.05 7.62
C VAL A 166 4.36 20.38 8.91
N LYS A 167 3.09 20.55 9.30
CA LYS A 167 2.53 19.91 10.50
C LYS A 167 2.56 18.39 10.40
N ALA A 168 2.18 17.83 9.25
CA ALA A 168 2.22 16.40 9.02
C ALA A 168 3.65 15.85 9.09
N GLY A 169 4.61 16.53 8.47
CA GLY A 169 6.03 16.18 8.57
C GLY A 169 6.54 16.22 10.02
N ALA A 170 6.18 17.25 10.78
CA ALA A 170 6.57 17.36 12.19
C ALA A 170 5.94 16.27 13.08
N LEU A 171 4.69 15.87 12.81
CA LEU A 171 4.03 14.77 13.52
C LEU A 171 4.70 13.42 13.21
N THR A 172 5.12 13.20 11.96
CA THR A 172 5.90 12.03 11.57
C THR A 172 7.25 11.98 12.29
N ASP A 173 7.97 13.10 12.37
CA ASP A 173 9.26 13.19 13.10
C ASP A 173 9.10 12.89 14.61
N LEU A 174 7.91 13.17 15.17
CA LEU A 174 7.54 12.85 16.56
C LEU A 174 7.08 11.40 16.75
N GLY A 175 6.94 10.62 15.67
CA GLY A 175 6.41 9.25 15.69
C GLY A 175 4.88 9.16 15.76
N ASP A 176 4.14 10.26 15.60
CA ASP A 176 2.66 10.27 15.51
C ASP A 176 2.19 10.23 14.05
N ALA A 177 2.49 9.13 13.36
CA ALA A 177 2.11 8.95 11.96
C ALA A 177 0.58 8.97 11.75
N ALA A 178 -0.19 8.47 12.73
CA ALA A 178 -1.65 8.55 12.70
C ALA A 178 -2.14 10.00 12.78
N GLY A 179 -1.48 10.84 13.58
CA GLY A 179 -1.71 12.28 13.62
C GLY A 179 -1.39 12.98 12.30
N ALA A 180 -0.30 12.59 11.65
CA ALA A 180 0.08 13.12 10.33
C ALA A 180 -1.02 12.88 9.29
N VAL A 181 -1.60 11.67 9.23
CA VAL A 181 -2.74 11.35 8.34
C VAL A 181 -3.98 12.20 8.69
N ARG A 182 -4.29 12.38 9.98
CA ARG A 182 -5.44 13.19 10.42
C ARG A 182 -5.31 14.67 10.08
N ALA A 183 -4.11 15.20 9.92
CA ALA A 183 -3.89 16.61 9.54
C ALA A 183 -4.55 16.96 8.19
N PHE A 184 -4.72 15.96 7.30
CA PHE A 184 -5.30 16.14 5.97
C PHE A 184 -6.82 15.89 5.91
N THR A 185 -7.47 15.41 6.97
CA THR A 185 -8.89 14.99 6.93
C THR A 185 -9.86 16.11 6.54
N SER A 186 -9.52 17.37 6.81
CA SER A 186 -10.34 18.52 6.42
C SER A 186 -10.05 19.06 5.01
N GLN A 187 -9.08 18.47 4.30
CA GLN A 187 -8.65 18.91 2.99
C GLN A 187 -9.41 18.22 1.87
N ASN A 188 -9.43 18.86 0.71
CA ASN A 188 -10.12 18.33 -0.46
C ASN A 188 -9.30 17.23 -1.15
N LEU A 189 -9.42 16.01 -0.64
CA LEU A 189 -8.83 14.78 -1.17
C LEU A 189 -9.75 14.13 -2.22
N THR A 190 -10.22 14.89 -3.21
CA THR A 190 -11.03 14.34 -4.31
C THR A 190 -10.11 13.86 -5.45
N PRO A 191 -10.07 12.56 -5.79
CA PRO A 191 -9.30 12.05 -6.92
C PRO A 191 -9.67 12.72 -8.25
N GLY A 192 -8.71 12.82 -9.16
CA GLY A 192 -8.89 13.46 -10.49
C GLY A 192 -8.76 14.98 -10.50
N ARG A 193 -8.51 15.64 -9.35
CA ARG A 193 -7.99 17.02 -9.34
C ARG A 193 -6.58 17.04 -9.95
N THR A 194 -6.28 18.08 -10.72
CA THR A 194 -4.99 18.27 -11.39
C THR A 194 -4.38 19.62 -11.04
N GLY A 195 -3.07 19.76 -11.28
CA GLY A 195 -2.31 20.97 -11.04
C GLY A 195 -1.54 20.93 -9.72
N THR A 196 -0.57 21.84 -9.59
CA THR A 196 0.45 21.86 -8.53
C THR A 196 -0.12 21.75 -7.11
N GLU A 197 -1.21 22.45 -6.80
CA GLU A 197 -1.84 22.39 -5.47
C GLU A 197 -2.34 20.97 -5.13
N ALA A 198 -2.98 20.29 -6.09
CA ALA A 198 -3.51 18.94 -5.92
C ALA A 198 -2.37 17.92 -5.84
N ALA A 199 -1.38 18.02 -6.72
CA ALA A 199 -0.20 17.16 -6.72
C ALA A 199 0.53 17.18 -5.36
N ARG A 200 0.83 18.39 -4.85
CA ARG A 200 1.53 18.56 -3.57
C ARG A 200 0.69 18.08 -2.38
N LEU A 201 -0.62 18.33 -2.37
CA LEU A 201 -1.53 17.84 -1.34
C LEU A 201 -1.57 16.31 -1.31
N PHE A 202 -1.74 15.67 -2.48
CA PHE A 202 -1.83 14.22 -2.59
C PHE A 202 -0.51 13.55 -2.24
N PHE A 203 0.62 14.09 -2.71
CA PHE A 203 1.95 13.58 -2.39
C PHE A 203 2.23 13.61 -0.88
N ALA A 204 1.90 14.73 -0.21
CA ALA A 204 2.10 14.86 1.23
C ALA A 204 1.19 13.92 2.03
N TYR A 205 -0.06 13.73 1.56
CA TYR A 205 -0.97 12.77 2.18
C TYR A 205 -0.49 11.32 1.98
N ALA A 206 -0.03 10.96 0.78
CA ALA A 206 0.57 9.66 0.48
C ALA A 206 1.78 9.36 1.37
N SER A 207 2.66 10.35 1.54
CA SER A 207 3.83 10.24 2.43
C SER A 207 3.42 10.03 3.90
N ALA A 208 2.34 10.67 4.35
CA ALA A 208 1.81 10.47 5.70
C ALA A 208 1.19 9.07 5.89
N LEU A 209 0.52 8.55 4.86
CA LEU A 209 -0.01 7.17 4.85
C LEU A 209 1.12 6.14 4.87
N GLU A 210 2.17 6.37 4.10
CA GLU A 210 3.37 5.53 4.06
C GLU A 210 4.02 5.46 5.45
N ALA A 211 4.25 6.62 6.07
CA ALA A 211 4.80 6.71 7.42
C ALA A 211 3.93 6.03 8.49
N ALA A 212 2.60 5.95 8.25
CA ALA A 212 1.67 5.25 9.12
C ALA A 212 1.60 3.73 8.87
N GLY A 213 2.43 3.19 7.97
CA GLY A 213 2.44 1.78 7.59
C GLY A 213 1.27 1.38 6.69
N ARG A 214 0.50 2.34 6.17
CA ARG A 214 -0.64 2.11 5.27
C ARG A 214 -0.18 2.08 3.81
N ARG A 215 0.68 1.11 3.46
CA ARG A 215 1.40 1.05 2.17
C ARG A 215 0.47 1.03 0.96
N ALA A 216 -0.58 0.22 0.98
CA ALA A 216 -1.54 0.14 -0.14
C ALA A 216 -2.22 1.49 -0.40
N ASP A 217 -2.65 2.17 0.66
CA ASP A 217 -3.24 3.51 0.55
C ASP A 217 -2.22 4.54 0.08
N ALA A 218 -0.97 4.44 0.54
CA ALA A 218 0.12 5.30 0.09
C ALA A 218 0.36 5.15 -1.42
N ILE A 219 0.40 3.92 -1.95
CA ILE A 219 0.53 3.64 -3.40
C ILE A 219 -0.61 4.31 -4.18
N ALA A 220 -1.86 4.11 -3.75
CA ALA A 220 -3.01 4.73 -4.41
C ALA A 220 -2.94 6.27 -4.40
N TRP A 221 -2.48 6.87 -3.30
CA TRP A 221 -2.34 8.32 -3.20
C TRP A 221 -1.11 8.87 -3.92
N PHE A 222 -0.02 8.10 -4.03
CA PHE A 222 1.12 8.45 -4.90
C PHE A 222 0.73 8.37 -6.38
N GLN A 223 -0.11 7.42 -6.79
CA GLN A 223 -0.69 7.39 -8.15
C GLN A 223 -1.57 8.62 -8.43
N ASN A 224 -2.42 9.00 -7.47
CA ASN A 224 -3.22 10.22 -7.58
C ASN A 224 -2.34 11.48 -7.65
N ALA A 225 -1.27 11.53 -6.86
CA ALA A 225 -0.30 12.62 -6.90
C ALA A 225 0.39 12.70 -8.26
N ALA A 226 0.93 11.59 -8.78
CA ALA A 226 1.57 11.52 -10.10
C ALA A 226 0.60 11.90 -11.23
N SER A 227 -0.67 11.50 -11.14
CA SER A 227 -1.69 11.88 -12.12
C SER A 227 -2.07 13.36 -12.07
N ALA A 228 -2.01 13.97 -10.88
CA ALA A 228 -2.30 15.38 -10.69
C ALA A 228 -1.13 16.28 -11.10
N ASP A 229 0.09 15.73 -11.16
CA ASP A 229 1.35 16.44 -11.34
C ASP A 229 1.69 16.64 -12.82
N LEU A 230 1.02 17.60 -13.45
CA LEU A 230 1.19 17.89 -14.89
C LEU A 230 2.49 18.63 -15.22
N ASP A 231 3.14 19.21 -14.21
CA ASP A 231 4.31 20.08 -14.34
C ASP A 231 5.58 19.44 -13.74
N ASP A 232 5.52 18.16 -13.35
CA ASP A 232 6.61 17.40 -12.71
C ASP A 232 7.19 18.09 -11.44
N GLU A 233 6.29 18.62 -10.61
CA GLU A 233 6.62 19.37 -9.39
C GLU A 233 6.87 18.47 -8.16
N THR A 234 6.54 17.18 -8.25
CA THR A 234 6.66 16.21 -7.16
C THR A 234 7.34 14.92 -7.63
N ASP A 235 8.05 14.25 -6.72
CA ASP A 235 8.67 12.94 -7.00
C ASP A 235 7.65 11.78 -6.87
N ALA A 236 6.36 12.02 -7.12
CA ALA A 236 5.30 11.03 -6.91
C ALA A 236 5.52 9.76 -7.73
N GLU A 237 5.94 9.89 -8.98
CA GLU A 237 6.23 8.77 -9.87
C GLU A 237 7.41 7.94 -9.36
N PHE A 238 8.50 8.57 -8.92
CA PHE A 238 9.66 7.87 -8.34
C PHE A 238 9.30 7.15 -7.03
N ARG A 239 8.54 7.81 -6.15
CA ARG A 239 8.08 7.19 -4.90
C ARG A 239 7.16 6.01 -5.14
N LEU A 240 6.29 6.11 -6.15
CA LEU A 240 5.46 5.01 -6.58
C LEU A 240 6.32 3.84 -7.07
N MET A 241 7.34 4.08 -7.89
CA MET A 241 8.28 3.04 -8.34
C MET A 241 9.00 2.37 -7.16
N ASP A 242 9.57 3.13 -6.22
CA ASP A 242 10.23 2.57 -5.02
C ASP A 242 9.28 1.67 -4.19
N LEU A 243 8.02 2.08 -4.09
CA LEU A 243 6.98 1.34 -3.36
C LEU A 243 6.45 0.13 -4.12
N LEU A 244 6.55 0.10 -5.44
CA LEU A 244 6.21 -1.08 -6.23
C LEU A 244 7.42 -2.04 -6.30
N ASP A 245 8.64 -1.53 -6.41
CA ASP A 245 9.88 -2.32 -6.42
C ASP A 245 10.14 -3.04 -5.07
N GLY A 246 9.62 -2.51 -3.96
CA GLY A 246 9.62 -3.22 -2.68
C GLY A 246 8.75 -4.49 -2.66
N GLU A 247 7.90 -4.71 -3.67
CA GLU A 247 7.20 -5.98 -3.92
C GLU A 247 8.03 -6.95 -4.79
N ALA A 248 9.16 -6.52 -5.37
CA ALA A 248 9.93 -7.27 -6.38
C ALA A 248 10.76 -8.45 -5.81
N SER A 249 10.26 -9.12 -4.76
CA SER A 249 10.64 -10.49 -4.43
C SER A 249 9.40 -11.37 -4.54
N LEU A 250 9.18 -11.88 -5.76
CA LEU A 250 8.31 -13.00 -6.16
C LEU A 250 6.99 -12.69 -6.90
N SER A 251 6.99 -11.75 -7.86
CA SER A 251 5.97 -11.73 -8.92
C SER A 251 6.66 -11.71 -10.30
N PRO A 252 6.30 -12.59 -11.26
CA PRO A 252 6.69 -12.38 -12.65
C PRO A 252 5.88 -11.21 -13.23
N GLU A 253 6.55 -10.15 -13.67
CA GLU A 253 5.90 -9.27 -14.64
C GLU A 253 5.63 -10.09 -15.92
N LEU A 254 4.37 -10.14 -16.36
CA LEU A 254 4.00 -10.45 -17.74
C LEU A 254 4.52 -9.30 -18.62
N THR A 255 5.83 -9.31 -18.86
CA THR A 255 6.49 -8.41 -19.80
C THR A 255 5.99 -8.68 -21.22
N ALA A 256 6.10 -7.72 -22.12
CA ALA A 256 5.73 -7.87 -23.53
C ALA A 256 6.39 -9.08 -24.24
N SER A 257 7.44 -9.66 -23.66
CA SER A 257 8.10 -10.88 -24.15
C SER A 257 7.42 -12.20 -23.73
N ASN A 258 6.48 -12.18 -22.77
CA ASN A 258 5.78 -13.37 -22.24
C ASN A 258 4.25 -13.31 -22.41
N ALA A 259 3.72 -12.41 -23.26
CA ALA A 259 2.28 -12.21 -23.42
C ALA A 259 1.50 -13.46 -23.85
N ASP A 260 2.18 -14.41 -24.51
CA ASP A 260 1.61 -15.67 -25.00
C ASP A 260 1.92 -16.88 -24.09
N ALA A 261 2.69 -16.71 -23.01
CA ALA A 261 3.02 -17.83 -22.11
C ALA A 261 1.76 -18.30 -21.36
N SER A 262 1.57 -19.61 -21.29
CA SER A 262 0.49 -20.19 -20.48
C SER A 262 0.82 -20.15 -18.99
N LEU A 263 -0.18 -20.30 -18.12
CA LEU A 263 0.10 -20.44 -16.69
C LEU A 263 0.99 -21.66 -16.41
N ARG A 264 0.82 -22.75 -17.16
CA ARG A 264 1.67 -23.94 -17.04
C ARG A 264 3.13 -23.68 -17.40
N ASP A 265 3.41 -22.77 -18.33
CA ASP A 265 4.79 -22.39 -18.68
C ASP A 265 5.41 -21.50 -17.59
N LEU A 266 4.58 -20.72 -16.90
CA LEU A 266 5.02 -19.74 -15.90
C LEU A 266 5.23 -20.35 -14.52
N TYR A 267 4.55 -21.45 -14.17
CA TYR A 267 4.59 -22.02 -12.82
C TYR A 267 5.04 -23.49 -12.86
N ASP A 268 5.99 -23.83 -12.00
CA ASP A 268 6.66 -25.14 -12.03
C ASP A 268 5.98 -26.19 -11.15
N VAL A 269 5.13 -25.78 -10.22
CA VAL A 269 4.33 -26.66 -9.36
C VAL A 269 2.94 -26.07 -9.13
N LEU A 270 1.91 -26.91 -9.24
CA LEU A 270 0.53 -26.56 -8.92
C LEU A 270 0.18 -27.01 -7.50
N LEU A 271 -0.28 -26.10 -6.66
CA LEU A 271 -0.87 -26.40 -5.36
C LEU A 271 -2.39 -26.37 -5.52
N LEU A 272 -3.02 -27.53 -5.50
CA LEU A 272 -4.43 -27.71 -5.86
C LEU A 272 -5.27 -27.91 -4.62
N ASP A 273 -6.23 -27.01 -4.37
CA ASP A 273 -7.37 -27.37 -3.53
C ASP A 273 -8.19 -28.52 -4.18
N LEU A 274 -9.01 -29.19 -3.37
CA LEU A 274 -9.78 -30.36 -3.78
C LEU A 274 -11.26 -30.03 -4.03
N ASP A 275 -12.01 -29.81 -2.96
CA ASP A 275 -13.47 -29.69 -2.96
C ASP A 275 -13.89 -28.31 -3.45
N GLY A 276 -14.52 -28.23 -4.62
CA GLY A 276 -14.87 -26.98 -5.30
C GLY A 276 -13.92 -26.62 -6.44
N THR A 277 -12.71 -27.17 -6.43
CA THR A 277 -11.68 -26.93 -7.45
C THR A 277 -11.53 -28.09 -8.44
N LEU A 278 -11.39 -29.34 -7.95
CA LEU A 278 -11.26 -30.53 -8.79
C LEU A 278 -12.59 -31.27 -8.98
N TYR A 279 -13.44 -31.24 -7.96
CA TYR A 279 -14.75 -31.87 -7.97
C TYR A 279 -15.71 -31.15 -7.02
N THR A 280 -17.01 -31.27 -7.28
CA THR A 280 -18.08 -30.78 -6.41
C THR A 280 -18.99 -31.94 -6.04
N GLY A 281 -18.90 -32.40 -4.79
CA GLY A 281 -19.60 -33.61 -4.35
C GLY A 281 -19.14 -34.84 -5.13
N SER A 282 -20.04 -35.43 -5.92
CA SER A 282 -19.76 -36.63 -6.73
C SER A 282 -19.42 -36.33 -8.20
N LYS A 283 -19.29 -35.05 -8.59
CA LYS A 283 -19.05 -34.63 -9.97
C LYS A 283 -17.68 -34.01 -10.12
N VAL A 284 -16.93 -34.48 -11.10
CA VAL A 284 -15.65 -33.87 -11.51
C VAL A 284 -15.89 -32.54 -12.19
N VAL A 285 -15.06 -31.53 -11.86
CA VAL A 285 -15.07 -30.24 -12.56
C VAL A 285 -14.58 -30.46 -14.00
N PRO A 286 -15.30 -29.97 -15.03
CA PRO A 286 -14.91 -30.20 -16.42
C PRO A 286 -13.47 -29.79 -16.73
N GLY A 287 -12.71 -30.67 -17.37
CA GLY A 287 -11.31 -30.43 -17.76
C GLY A 287 -10.28 -30.58 -16.62
N ALA A 288 -10.71 -30.80 -15.37
CA ALA A 288 -9.80 -30.88 -14.24
C ALA A 288 -8.86 -32.10 -14.33
N VAL A 289 -9.37 -33.27 -14.72
CA VAL A 289 -8.58 -34.50 -14.81
C VAL A 289 -7.48 -34.34 -15.85
N GLU A 290 -7.82 -33.81 -17.01
CA GLU A 290 -6.89 -33.55 -18.10
C GLU A 290 -5.81 -32.55 -17.68
N ALA A 291 -6.21 -31.46 -17.02
CA ALA A 291 -5.28 -30.41 -16.59
C ALA A 291 -4.30 -30.88 -15.51
N VAL A 292 -4.74 -31.72 -14.58
CA VAL A 292 -3.89 -32.34 -13.55
C VAL A 292 -2.96 -33.38 -14.16
N ALA A 293 -3.46 -34.24 -15.06
CA ALA A 293 -2.62 -35.21 -15.75
C ALA A 293 -1.51 -34.53 -16.59
N ALA A 294 -1.81 -33.39 -17.20
CA ALA A 294 -0.84 -32.58 -17.96
C ALA A 294 0.25 -31.93 -17.08
N ALA A 295 0.11 -31.90 -15.76
CA ALA A 295 1.15 -31.42 -14.86
C ALA A 295 2.30 -32.43 -14.64
N ASP A 296 2.17 -33.66 -15.17
CA ASP A 296 3.22 -34.71 -15.15
C ASP A 296 3.90 -34.91 -13.78
N GLY A 297 3.08 -34.95 -12.72
CA GLY A 297 3.56 -35.13 -11.35
C GLY A 297 3.95 -33.85 -10.60
N ALA A 298 3.98 -32.69 -11.27
CA ALA A 298 4.21 -31.38 -10.67
C ALA A 298 2.93 -30.77 -10.05
N ALA A 299 2.10 -31.60 -9.43
CA ALA A 299 0.89 -31.18 -8.73
C ALA A 299 0.90 -31.74 -7.30
N LEU A 300 0.61 -30.87 -6.34
CA LEU A 300 0.37 -31.21 -4.94
C LEU A 300 -1.10 -30.93 -4.60
N PHE A 301 -1.73 -31.87 -3.91
CA PHE A 301 -3.12 -31.82 -3.50
C PHE A 301 -3.20 -31.32 -2.05
N VAL A 302 -3.68 -30.10 -1.85
CA VAL A 302 -3.64 -29.37 -0.57
C VAL A 302 -5.05 -29.23 -0.01
N THR A 303 -5.35 -29.94 1.08
CA THR A 303 -6.71 -29.95 1.67
C THR A 303 -6.72 -29.59 3.16
N ASN A 304 -7.72 -28.78 3.53
CA ASN A 304 -8.02 -28.50 4.94
C ASN A 304 -8.73 -29.66 5.66
N ASN A 305 -9.15 -30.70 4.94
CA ASN A 305 -9.86 -31.82 5.54
C ASN A 305 -8.91 -32.73 6.34
N ALA A 306 -9.08 -32.73 7.66
CA ALA A 306 -8.32 -33.56 8.60
C ALA A 306 -8.95 -34.94 8.91
N SER A 307 -10.06 -35.29 8.24
CA SER A 307 -10.82 -36.51 8.52
C SER A 307 -10.38 -37.74 7.72
N ARG A 308 -9.54 -37.56 6.71
CA ARG A 308 -9.01 -38.62 5.85
C ARG A 308 -7.50 -38.65 5.91
N THR A 309 -6.94 -39.85 5.84
CA THR A 309 -5.51 -40.09 5.65
C THR A 309 -5.09 -39.77 4.21
N PRO A 310 -3.81 -39.50 3.94
CA PRO A 310 -3.30 -39.31 2.57
C PRO A 310 -3.68 -40.46 1.63
N ALA A 311 -3.60 -41.72 2.09
CA ALA A 311 -4.01 -42.89 1.32
C ALA A 311 -5.50 -42.87 0.95
N GLU A 312 -6.38 -42.46 1.87
CA GLU A 312 -7.82 -42.33 1.61
C GLU A 312 -8.13 -41.18 0.65
N VAL A 313 -7.37 -40.08 0.71
CA VAL A 313 -7.48 -38.98 -0.26
C VAL A 313 -7.05 -39.44 -1.65
N CYS A 314 -5.92 -40.15 -1.78
CA CYS A 314 -5.49 -40.74 -3.06
C CYS A 314 -6.55 -41.68 -3.64
N ALA A 315 -7.07 -42.61 -2.82
CA ALA A 315 -8.12 -43.54 -3.27
C ALA A 315 -9.40 -42.80 -3.73
N HIS A 316 -9.70 -41.66 -3.12
CA HIS A 316 -10.82 -40.82 -3.54
C HIS A 316 -10.56 -40.11 -4.87
N LEU A 317 -9.37 -39.53 -5.03
CA LEU A 317 -8.91 -38.88 -6.26
C LEU A 317 -8.84 -39.87 -7.43
N ASP A 318 -8.33 -41.08 -7.19
CA ASP A 318 -8.32 -42.18 -8.16
C ASP A 318 -9.73 -42.56 -8.62
N GLY A 319 -10.71 -42.53 -7.70
CA GLY A 319 -12.12 -42.76 -8.02
C GLY A 319 -12.72 -41.75 -8.99
N PHE A 320 -12.14 -40.56 -9.08
CA PHE A 320 -12.49 -39.51 -10.04
C PHE A 320 -11.56 -39.48 -11.27
N GLY A 321 -10.53 -40.30 -11.30
CA GLY A 321 -9.57 -40.39 -12.41
C GLY A 321 -8.36 -39.45 -12.29
N PHE A 322 -8.15 -38.81 -11.13
CA PHE A 322 -6.95 -37.99 -10.90
C PHE A 322 -5.76 -38.87 -10.51
N PRO A 323 -4.62 -38.80 -11.22
CA PRO A 323 -3.43 -39.53 -10.83
C PRO A 323 -2.79 -38.88 -9.60
N ALA A 324 -2.91 -39.51 -8.42
CA ALA A 324 -2.35 -39.00 -7.17
C ALA A 324 -1.52 -40.04 -6.41
N THR A 325 -0.45 -39.59 -5.77
CA THR A 325 0.35 -40.40 -4.84
C THR A 325 0.32 -39.78 -3.45
N GLU A 326 0.54 -40.59 -2.40
CA GLU A 326 0.49 -40.10 -1.02
C GLU A 326 1.50 -38.96 -0.75
N SER A 327 2.66 -38.98 -1.41
CA SER A 327 3.65 -37.90 -1.32
C SER A 327 3.17 -36.57 -1.89
N GLN A 328 2.19 -36.60 -2.79
CA GLN A 328 1.59 -35.40 -3.38
C GLN A 328 0.44 -34.85 -2.55
N VAL A 329 -0.06 -35.59 -1.55
CA VAL A 329 -1.17 -35.14 -0.72
C VAL A 329 -0.63 -34.44 0.53
N VAL A 330 -1.12 -33.23 0.77
CA VAL A 330 -0.81 -32.41 1.94
C VAL A 330 -2.13 -32.12 2.66
N THR A 331 -2.29 -32.70 3.85
CA THR A 331 -3.48 -32.51 4.67
C THR A 331 -3.19 -31.61 5.87
N SER A 332 -4.19 -30.86 6.31
CA SER A 332 -4.11 -30.10 7.56
C SER A 332 -3.87 -30.97 8.80
N ALA A 333 -4.21 -32.27 8.75
CA ALA A 333 -3.90 -33.22 9.82
C ALA A 333 -2.40 -33.50 9.92
N GLN A 334 -1.73 -33.71 8.79
CA GLN A 334 -0.27 -33.88 8.73
C GLN A 334 0.43 -32.64 9.31
N VAL A 335 0.05 -31.46 8.83
CA VAL A 335 0.65 -30.18 9.24
C VAL A 335 0.36 -29.89 10.71
N GLY A 336 -0.87 -30.11 11.17
CA GLY A 336 -1.23 -29.94 12.58
C GLY A 336 -0.43 -30.86 13.50
N ALA A 337 -0.10 -32.06 13.02
CA ALA A 337 0.74 -32.98 13.77
C ALA A 337 2.24 -32.62 13.68
N ASP A 338 2.73 -32.08 12.55
CA ASP A 338 4.10 -31.56 12.42
C ASP A 338 4.34 -30.38 13.41
N LEU A 339 3.37 -29.47 13.54
CA LEU A 339 3.41 -28.38 14.52
C LEU A 339 3.49 -28.85 15.98
N LEU A 340 2.99 -30.06 16.29
CA LEU A 340 3.17 -30.65 17.62
C LEU A 340 4.63 -31.06 17.85
N VAL A 341 5.27 -31.67 16.84
CA VAL A 341 6.67 -32.12 16.92
C VAL A 341 7.63 -30.95 17.09
N GLU A 342 7.34 -29.81 16.46
CA GLU A 342 8.14 -28.60 16.63
C GLU A 342 8.12 -28.04 18.05
N ARG A 343 7.05 -28.32 18.80
CA ARG A 343 6.78 -27.71 20.12
C ARG A 343 6.91 -28.67 21.29
N LEU A 344 6.91 -29.97 21.03
CA LEU A 344 6.83 -31.01 22.05
C LEU A 344 7.89 -32.09 21.85
N GLU A 345 8.31 -32.71 22.95
CA GLU A 345 9.20 -33.87 22.91
C GLU A 345 8.43 -35.12 22.45
N ALA A 346 9.14 -36.04 21.78
CA ALA A 346 8.58 -37.35 21.41
C ALA A 346 8.03 -38.08 22.65
N GLY A 347 6.88 -38.74 22.46
CA GLY A 347 6.15 -39.42 23.53
C GLY A 347 5.20 -38.51 24.32
N SER A 348 5.21 -37.20 24.10
CA SER A 348 4.29 -36.26 24.76
C SER A 348 2.84 -36.66 24.56
N LYS A 349 2.02 -36.46 25.60
CA LYS A 349 0.60 -36.76 25.56
C LYS A 349 -0.16 -35.65 24.82
N VAL A 350 -0.97 -36.03 23.85
CA VAL A 350 -1.77 -35.12 23.03
C VAL A 350 -3.23 -35.56 23.07
N LEU A 351 -4.11 -34.65 23.46
CA LEU A 351 -5.55 -34.87 23.40
C LEU A 351 -6.04 -34.54 21.99
N VAL A 352 -6.73 -35.49 21.36
CA VAL A 352 -7.20 -35.34 19.98
C VAL A 352 -8.72 -35.20 19.94
N VAL A 353 -9.19 -34.04 19.49
CA VAL A 353 -10.60 -33.82 19.13
C VAL A 353 -10.70 -33.94 17.61
N GLY A 354 -11.15 -35.07 17.09
CA GLY A 354 -11.24 -35.27 15.64
C GLY A 354 -11.25 -36.74 15.25
N ALA A 355 -11.22 -36.99 13.94
CA ALA A 355 -11.35 -38.31 13.35
C ALA A 355 -10.11 -39.20 13.62
N ASP A 356 -10.24 -40.50 13.34
CA ASP A 356 -9.16 -41.47 13.49
C ASP A 356 -7.94 -41.17 12.61
N ALA A 357 -8.14 -40.55 11.45
CA ALA A 357 -7.04 -40.09 10.59
C ALA A 357 -6.11 -39.11 11.34
N LEU A 358 -6.67 -38.07 11.97
CA LEU A 358 -5.88 -37.13 12.79
C LEU A 358 -5.18 -37.84 13.95
N ARG A 359 -5.84 -38.81 14.59
CA ARG A 359 -5.23 -39.62 15.66
C ARG A 359 -4.06 -40.45 15.14
N ALA A 360 -4.14 -40.99 13.92
CA ALA A 360 -3.07 -41.73 13.30
C ALA A 360 -1.85 -40.84 13.01
N GLU A 361 -2.07 -39.65 12.43
CA GLU A 361 -1.00 -38.69 12.12
C GLU A 361 -0.19 -38.28 13.37
N VAL A 362 -0.88 -38.08 14.50
CA VAL A 362 -0.27 -37.75 15.79
C VAL A 362 0.58 -38.92 16.31
N ARG A 363 0.08 -40.16 16.21
CA ARG A 363 0.83 -41.37 16.63
C ARG A 363 2.05 -41.63 15.75
N GLU A 364 1.92 -41.43 14.45
CA GLU A 364 3.00 -41.66 13.48
C GLU A 364 4.21 -40.75 13.74
N ARG A 365 3.96 -39.54 14.24
CA ARG A 365 4.99 -38.58 14.70
C ARG A 365 5.52 -38.84 16.10
N GLY A 366 5.19 -40.00 16.67
CA GLY A 366 5.73 -40.46 17.95
C GLY A 366 5.08 -39.84 19.18
N MET A 367 3.90 -39.23 19.06
CA MET A 367 3.15 -38.68 20.20
C MET A 367 2.19 -39.72 20.79
N THR A 368 1.87 -39.56 22.07
CA THR A 368 0.92 -40.43 22.78
C THR A 368 -0.48 -39.81 22.73
N VAL A 369 -1.41 -40.40 21.98
CA VAL A 369 -2.80 -39.93 21.94
C VAL A 369 -3.53 -40.29 23.23
N VAL A 370 -4.20 -39.31 23.84
CA VAL A 370 -5.06 -39.46 25.03
C VAL A 370 -6.45 -38.86 24.78
N ASP A 371 -7.41 -39.20 25.63
CA ASP A 371 -8.82 -38.81 25.48
C ASP A 371 -9.34 -37.92 26.61
N SER A 372 -8.59 -37.75 27.71
CA SER A 372 -9.03 -36.97 28.86
C SER A 372 -8.01 -35.90 29.29
N ALA A 373 -8.52 -34.78 29.79
CA ALA A 373 -7.70 -33.76 30.43
C ALA A 373 -6.99 -34.28 31.69
N ASP A 374 -7.54 -35.30 32.36
CA ASP A 374 -6.93 -35.92 33.56
C ASP A 374 -5.64 -36.69 33.22
N ASP A 375 -5.40 -37.00 31.95
CA ASP A 375 -4.12 -37.55 31.51
C ASP A 375 -3.00 -36.49 31.46
N HIS A 376 -3.33 -35.22 31.72
CA HIS A 376 -2.46 -34.06 31.62
C HIS A 376 -1.76 -33.96 30.25
N PRO A 377 -2.53 -33.87 29.15
CA PRO A 377 -1.96 -33.69 27.82
C PRO A 377 -1.17 -32.38 27.75
N ALA A 378 -0.01 -32.41 27.08
CA ALA A 378 0.77 -31.21 26.80
C ALA A 378 0.14 -30.35 25.70
N ALA A 379 -0.71 -30.95 24.86
CA ALA A 379 -1.39 -30.28 23.77
C ALA A 379 -2.79 -30.84 23.50
N VAL A 380 -3.62 -29.99 22.91
CA VAL A 380 -4.87 -30.36 22.22
C VAL A 380 -4.67 -30.11 20.73
N VAL A 381 -4.96 -31.11 19.90
CA VAL A 381 -5.11 -30.93 18.45
C VAL A 381 -6.54 -31.21 18.04
N GLN A 382 -7.12 -30.28 17.27
CA GLN A 382 -8.54 -30.28 16.93
C GLN A 382 -8.77 -30.29 15.41
N GLY A 383 -9.53 -31.26 14.92
CA GLY A 383 -10.02 -31.33 13.56
C GLY A 383 -11.45 -31.85 13.48
N HIS A 384 -12.01 -31.78 12.27
CA HIS A 384 -13.39 -32.20 12.06
C HIS A 384 -13.56 -33.71 12.32
N SER A 385 -14.65 -34.05 13.01
CA SER A 385 -15.24 -35.38 13.04
C SER A 385 -16.75 -35.26 13.18
N PRO A 386 -17.55 -36.07 12.46
CA PRO A 386 -19.00 -36.14 12.67
C PRO A 386 -19.39 -36.54 14.10
N ASP A 387 -18.52 -37.26 14.80
CA ASP A 387 -18.76 -37.74 16.17
C ASP A 387 -18.36 -36.71 17.24
N THR A 388 -17.77 -35.58 16.85
CA THR A 388 -17.36 -34.54 17.80
C THR A 388 -18.57 -33.98 18.53
N GLY A 389 -18.60 -34.18 19.85
CA GLY A 389 -19.69 -33.75 20.72
C GLY A 389 -19.24 -33.00 21.97
N TRP A 390 -20.22 -32.58 22.77
CA TRP A 390 -20.01 -31.79 24.00
C TRP A 390 -18.94 -32.36 24.93
N ALA A 391 -18.89 -33.69 25.08
CA ALA A 391 -17.93 -34.36 25.96
C ALA A 391 -16.47 -34.11 25.53
N GLN A 392 -16.15 -34.33 24.25
CA GLN A 392 -14.80 -34.12 23.74
C GLN A 392 -14.38 -32.64 23.75
N LEU A 393 -15.31 -31.74 23.43
CA LEU A 393 -15.05 -30.29 23.53
C LEU A 393 -14.78 -29.85 24.97
N SER A 394 -15.45 -30.49 25.93
CA SER A 394 -15.27 -30.21 27.36
C SER A 394 -13.91 -30.70 27.87
N GLU A 395 -13.46 -31.90 27.45
CA GLU A 395 -12.10 -32.39 27.75
C GLU A 395 -11.03 -31.48 27.14
N ALA A 396 -11.20 -31.03 25.90
CA ALA A 396 -10.31 -30.05 25.29
C ALA A 396 -10.28 -28.73 26.08
N ALA A 397 -11.44 -28.18 26.44
CA ALA A 397 -11.52 -26.93 27.20
C ALA A 397 -10.86 -27.04 28.58
N LEU A 398 -10.99 -28.19 29.26
CA LEU A 398 -10.32 -28.48 30.52
C LEU A 398 -8.79 -28.53 30.33
N ALA A 399 -8.30 -29.29 29.34
CA ALA A 399 -6.88 -29.40 29.03
C ALA A 399 -6.25 -28.04 28.68
N ILE A 400 -6.93 -27.24 27.86
CA ILE A 400 -6.47 -25.88 27.47
C ILE A 400 -6.39 -24.96 28.69
N ARG A 401 -7.38 -25.01 29.59
CA ARG A 401 -7.35 -24.25 30.85
C ARG A 401 -6.24 -24.69 31.81
N GLN A 402 -5.79 -25.94 31.69
CA GLN A 402 -4.64 -26.46 32.43
C GLN A 402 -3.29 -26.10 31.77
N GLY A 403 -3.31 -25.41 30.63
CA GLY A 403 -2.11 -24.90 29.95
C GLY A 403 -1.65 -25.73 28.76
N ALA A 404 -2.45 -26.71 28.30
CA ALA A 404 -2.14 -27.42 27.06
C ALA A 404 -2.11 -26.45 25.87
N ILE A 405 -1.08 -26.55 25.01
CA ILE A 405 -1.07 -25.79 23.76
C ILE A 405 -2.22 -26.25 22.87
N TRP A 406 -2.78 -25.34 22.07
CA TRP A 406 -3.95 -25.67 21.25
C TRP A 406 -3.66 -25.43 19.77
N ILE A 407 -3.81 -26.48 18.98
CA ILE A 407 -3.68 -26.46 17.52
C ILE A 407 -5.01 -26.87 16.90
N ALA A 408 -5.49 -26.10 15.93
CA ALA A 408 -6.63 -26.45 15.10
C ALA A 408 -6.15 -26.76 13.68
N THR A 409 -6.62 -27.86 13.11
CA THR A 409 -6.28 -28.27 11.74
C THR A 409 -6.84 -27.28 10.71
N ASN A 410 -8.05 -26.76 10.90
CA ASN A 410 -8.59 -25.63 10.14
C ASN A 410 -9.64 -24.89 10.99
N VAL A 411 -10.06 -23.71 10.53
CA VAL A 411 -11.12 -22.90 11.16
C VAL A 411 -12.33 -22.69 10.25
N ASP A 412 -12.55 -23.60 9.31
CA ASP A 412 -13.70 -23.56 8.40
C ASP A 412 -15.02 -23.68 9.18
N THR A 413 -15.85 -22.64 9.11
CA THR A 413 -17.10 -22.57 9.90
C THR A 413 -18.18 -23.52 9.38
N THR A 414 -18.14 -23.84 8.09
CA THR A 414 -19.12 -24.74 7.46
C THR A 414 -18.45 -25.89 6.72
N LEU A 415 -19.21 -26.97 6.51
CA LEU A 415 -18.82 -28.11 5.70
C LEU A 415 -19.87 -28.34 4.59
N PRO A 416 -19.55 -28.13 3.31
CA PRO A 416 -20.50 -28.35 2.22
C PRO A 416 -20.89 -29.82 2.06
N THR A 417 -22.17 -30.09 1.85
CA THR A 417 -22.71 -31.42 1.52
C THR A 417 -23.87 -31.32 0.54
N GLU A 418 -24.33 -32.45 -0.03
CA GLU A 418 -25.54 -32.49 -0.88
C GLU A 418 -26.81 -31.98 -0.17
N ARG A 419 -26.83 -32.01 1.18
CA ARG A 419 -27.94 -31.51 2.00
C ARG A 419 -27.86 -30.02 2.31
N GLY A 420 -26.77 -29.36 1.93
CA GLY A 420 -26.44 -27.98 2.28
C GLY A 420 -25.22 -27.88 3.21
N LEU A 421 -25.00 -26.68 3.76
CA LEU A 421 -23.87 -26.36 4.64
C LEU A 421 -24.10 -26.92 6.05
N LEU A 422 -23.24 -27.85 6.48
CA LEU A 422 -23.22 -28.39 7.84
C LEU A 422 -22.22 -27.63 8.72
N VAL A 423 -22.16 -27.98 10.00
CA VAL A 423 -21.22 -27.41 10.98
C VAL A 423 -19.79 -27.86 10.66
N GLY A 424 -18.88 -26.92 10.42
CA GLY A 424 -17.47 -27.16 10.18
C GLY A 424 -16.63 -27.24 11.46
N ASN A 425 -15.33 -27.52 11.33
CA ASN A 425 -14.42 -27.56 12.48
C ASN A 425 -14.30 -26.20 13.17
N GLY A 426 -14.30 -25.11 12.40
CA GLY A 426 -14.23 -23.73 12.89
C GLY A 426 -15.35 -23.38 13.86
N SER A 427 -16.57 -23.86 13.65
CA SER A 427 -17.66 -23.67 14.61
C SER A 427 -17.41 -24.41 15.93
N MET A 428 -16.81 -25.59 15.87
CA MET A 428 -16.44 -26.37 17.07
C MET A 428 -15.24 -25.73 17.78
N VAL A 429 -14.29 -25.17 17.03
CA VAL A 429 -13.19 -24.35 17.55
C VAL A 429 -13.75 -23.12 18.26
N ALA A 430 -14.70 -22.41 17.64
CA ALA A 430 -15.33 -21.23 18.25
C ALA A 430 -16.03 -21.55 19.58
N ALA A 431 -16.65 -22.73 19.70
CA ALA A 431 -17.23 -23.19 20.97
C ALA A 431 -16.17 -23.35 22.07
N VAL A 432 -15.03 -23.99 21.77
CA VAL A 432 -13.92 -24.16 22.71
C VAL A 432 -13.23 -22.83 23.03
N ALA A 433 -13.02 -21.98 22.03
CA ALA A 433 -12.42 -20.65 22.20
C ALA A 433 -13.28 -19.77 23.11
N THR A 434 -14.60 -19.76 22.90
CA THR A 434 -15.55 -19.06 23.77
C THR A 434 -15.53 -19.61 25.19
N ALA A 435 -15.47 -20.94 25.33
CA ALA A 435 -15.46 -21.60 26.64
C ALA A 435 -14.15 -21.40 27.42
N THR A 436 -13.03 -21.08 26.76
CA THR A 436 -11.70 -20.98 27.37
C THR A 436 -11.13 -19.57 27.41
N GLY A 437 -11.52 -18.70 26.48
CA GLY A 437 -10.90 -17.39 26.24
C GLY A 437 -9.55 -17.46 25.50
N VAL A 438 -9.20 -18.63 24.96
CA VAL A 438 -7.94 -18.90 24.25
C VAL A 438 -8.23 -19.06 22.76
N ALA A 439 -7.27 -18.74 21.88
CA ALA A 439 -7.35 -19.02 20.44
C ALA A 439 -6.30 -20.08 20.04
N PRO A 440 -6.62 -20.99 19.10
CA PRO A 440 -5.65 -21.99 18.65
C PRO A 440 -4.61 -21.40 17.68
N THR A 441 -3.47 -22.08 17.56
CA THR A 441 -2.65 -21.98 16.35
C THR A 441 -3.36 -22.76 15.23
N VAL A 442 -3.54 -22.16 14.05
CA VAL A 442 -4.20 -22.81 12.91
C VAL A 442 -3.14 -23.43 11.99
N ALA A 443 -3.33 -24.70 11.62
CA ALA A 443 -2.38 -25.44 10.79
C ALA A 443 -2.70 -25.32 9.28
N GLY A 444 -3.97 -25.41 8.92
CA GLY A 444 -4.47 -25.36 7.55
C GLY A 444 -4.64 -23.94 7.01
N LYS A 445 -5.11 -23.86 5.76
CA LYS A 445 -5.37 -22.62 5.03
C LYS A 445 -6.39 -21.76 5.80
N PRO A 446 -6.22 -20.43 5.87
CA PRO A 446 -5.22 -19.59 5.18
C PRO A 446 -3.86 -19.45 5.90
N ALA A 447 -3.60 -20.20 6.96
CA ALA A 447 -2.33 -20.06 7.69
C ALA A 447 -1.14 -20.56 6.84
N ALA A 448 0.01 -19.88 6.97
CA ALA A 448 1.25 -20.22 6.27
C ALA A 448 1.71 -21.70 6.39
N PRO A 449 1.57 -22.41 7.53
CA PRO A 449 2.21 -23.72 7.73
C PRO A 449 1.86 -24.78 6.69
N ILE A 450 0.62 -24.83 6.19
CA ILE A 450 0.24 -25.82 5.17
C ILE A 450 0.86 -25.54 3.81
N MET A 451 0.99 -24.25 3.45
CA MET A 451 1.66 -23.84 2.22
C MET A 451 3.16 -24.12 2.33
N GLU A 452 3.79 -23.76 3.45
CA GLU A 452 5.20 -24.07 3.74
C GLU A 452 5.47 -25.58 3.69
N SER A 453 4.57 -26.40 4.25
CA SER A 453 4.66 -27.86 4.18
C SER A 453 4.57 -28.36 2.75
N ALA A 454 3.62 -27.85 1.95
CA ALA A 454 3.51 -28.22 0.54
C ALA A 454 4.76 -27.82 -0.25
N LEU A 455 5.25 -26.59 -0.05
CA LEU A 455 6.46 -26.11 -0.71
C LEU A 455 7.69 -26.92 -0.35
N SER A 456 7.90 -27.24 0.93
CA SER A 456 9.04 -28.04 1.38
C SER A 456 9.06 -29.48 0.84
N ARG A 457 7.89 -30.02 0.48
CA ARG A 457 7.74 -31.34 -0.19
C ARG A 457 8.03 -31.28 -1.69
N SER A 458 8.08 -30.08 -2.25
CA SER A 458 8.46 -29.82 -3.63
C SER A 458 9.84 -29.16 -3.71
N ASN A 459 10.44 -29.12 -4.90
CA ASN A 459 11.55 -28.22 -5.18
C ASN A 459 11.05 -26.95 -5.93
N ALA A 460 9.78 -26.59 -5.73
CA ALA A 460 9.13 -25.50 -6.44
C ALA A 460 9.91 -24.20 -6.28
N GLN A 461 10.18 -23.52 -7.39
CA GLN A 461 10.69 -22.16 -7.42
C GLN A 461 9.57 -21.17 -7.68
N ARG A 462 8.55 -21.56 -8.44
CA ARG A 462 7.44 -20.72 -8.85
C ARG A 462 6.13 -21.51 -8.74
N PRO A 463 5.64 -21.75 -7.50
CA PRO A 463 4.38 -22.42 -7.25
C PRO A 463 3.19 -21.53 -7.66
N LEU A 464 2.05 -22.16 -8.00
CA LEU A 464 0.75 -21.50 -8.19
C LEU A 464 -0.28 -22.17 -7.29
N MET A 465 -0.93 -21.40 -6.41
CA MET A 465 -2.07 -21.89 -5.64
C MET A 465 -3.35 -21.80 -6.46
N ILE A 466 -4.08 -22.90 -6.57
CA ILE A 466 -5.33 -22.99 -7.33
C ILE A 466 -6.43 -23.43 -6.38
N GLY A 467 -7.46 -22.60 -6.26
CA GLY A 467 -8.58 -22.84 -5.35
C GLY A 467 -9.82 -22.07 -5.73
N ASP A 468 -10.92 -22.34 -5.02
CA ASP A 468 -12.22 -21.70 -5.25
C ASP A 468 -12.67 -20.83 -4.07
N ARG A 469 -11.87 -20.72 -3.00
CA ARG A 469 -12.19 -19.94 -1.80
C ARG A 469 -11.21 -18.81 -1.52
N LEU A 470 -11.74 -17.60 -1.40
CA LEU A 470 -10.96 -16.40 -1.07
C LEU A 470 -10.32 -16.47 0.32
N ASP A 471 -11.10 -16.87 1.32
CA ASP A 471 -10.72 -16.85 2.74
C ASP A 471 -9.78 -17.99 3.17
N THR A 472 -9.51 -18.95 2.28
CA THR A 472 -8.58 -20.05 2.53
C THR A 472 -7.49 -20.12 1.48
N ASP A 473 -7.85 -20.32 0.21
CA ASP A 473 -6.86 -20.62 -0.84
C ASP A 473 -6.10 -19.38 -1.24
N ILE A 474 -6.85 -18.31 -1.56
CA ILE A 474 -6.28 -17.05 -2.02
C ILE A 474 -5.56 -16.33 -0.88
N GLU A 475 -6.20 -16.21 0.29
CA GLU A 475 -5.56 -15.63 1.48
C GLU A 475 -4.36 -16.44 1.95
N GLY A 476 -4.41 -17.77 1.82
CA GLY A 476 -3.27 -18.64 2.10
C GLY A 476 -2.11 -18.44 1.13
N ALA A 477 -2.39 -18.27 -0.17
CA ALA A 477 -1.39 -17.97 -1.18
C ALA A 477 -0.73 -16.61 -0.92
N HIS A 478 -1.54 -15.58 -0.66
CA HIS A 478 -1.07 -14.24 -0.29
C HIS A 478 -0.18 -14.29 0.97
N THR A 479 -0.62 -14.99 2.02
CA THR A 479 0.15 -15.14 3.26
C THR A 479 1.50 -15.83 3.03
N ALA A 480 1.58 -16.75 2.07
CA ALA A 480 2.80 -17.45 1.69
C ALA A 480 3.64 -16.70 0.63
N GLY A 481 3.18 -15.56 0.11
CA GLY A 481 3.84 -14.82 -0.97
C GLY A 481 3.85 -15.58 -2.30
N ILE A 482 2.78 -16.32 -2.60
CA ILE A 482 2.62 -17.15 -3.80
C ILE A 482 1.46 -16.60 -4.65
N ASP A 483 1.62 -16.65 -5.97
CA ASP A 483 0.54 -16.32 -6.90
C ASP A 483 -0.65 -17.27 -6.77
N SER A 484 -1.84 -16.76 -7.07
CA SER A 484 -3.07 -17.56 -6.96
C SER A 484 -3.98 -17.46 -8.17
N LEU A 485 -4.61 -18.59 -8.50
CA LEU A 485 -5.67 -18.70 -9.49
C LEU A 485 -6.97 -19.08 -8.78
N LEU A 486 -7.93 -18.17 -8.81
CA LEU A 486 -9.30 -18.44 -8.39
C LEU A 486 -10.06 -19.13 -9.54
N VAL A 487 -10.59 -20.32 -9.29
CA VAL A 487 -11.53 -20.98 -10.22
C VAL A 487 -12.97 -20.64 -9.86
N LEU A 488 -13.74 -20.23 -10.86
CA LEU A 488 -15.16 -19.90 -10.72
C LEU A 488 -16.01 -21.18 -10.75
N GLY A 489 -17.18 -21.13 -10.12
CA GLY A 489 -18.12 -22.27 -10.05
C GLY A 489 -18.00 -23.12 -8.79
N GLY A 490 -17.06 -22.79 -7.89
CA GLY A 490 -16.98 -23.31 -6.53
C GLY A 490 -17.77 -22.47 -5.52
N VAL A 491 -17.19 -22.23 -4.35
CA VAL A 491 -17.81 -21.52 -3.22
C VAL A 491 -17.86 -20.00 -3.45
N THR A 492 -16.78 -19.40 -3.93
CA THR A 492 -16.69 -17.94 -4.10
C THR A 492 -17.67 -17.45 -5.17
N THR A 493 -18.56 -16.54 -4.77
CA THR A 493 -19.50 -15.85 -5.65
C THR A 493 -18.88 -14.60 -6.27
N GLY A 494 -19.47 -14.08 -7.35
CA GLY A 494 -19.06 -12.81 -7.93
C GLY A 494 -19.13 -11.65 -6.94
N VAL A 495 -20.12 -11.65 -6.04
CA VAL A 495 -20.24 -10.61 -4.98
C VAL A 495 -19.05 -10.66 -4.04
N GLU A 496 -18.68 -11.86 -3.57
CA GLU A 496 -17.54 -12.05 -2.66
C GLU A 496 -16.22 -11.68 -3.33
N LEU A 497 -16.03 -12.02 -4.60
CA LEU A 497 -14.86 -11.60 -5.38
C LEU A 497 -14.73 -10.07 -5.44
N LEU A 498 -15.82 -9.36 -5.76
CA LEU A 498 -15.78 -7.89 -5.84
C LEU A 498 -15.54 -7.24 -4.47
N ALA A 499 -16.05 -7.85 -3.40
CA ALA A 499 -15.85 -7.42 -2.02
C ALA A 499 -14.53 -7.91 -1.39
N ALA A 500 -13.66 -8.58 -2.16
CA ALA A 500 -12.43 -9.14 -1.65
C ALA A 500 -11.50 -8.04 -1.10
N ARG A 501 -11.12 -8.19 0.17
CA ARG A 501 -10.06 -7.39 0.81
C ARG A 501 -8.71 -7.68 0.14
N PRO A 502 -7.73 -6.78 0.24
CA PRO A 502 -6.43 -6.94 -0.44
C PRO A 502 -5.79 -8.33 -0.27
N GLU A 503 -5.82 -8.89 0.94
CA GLU A 503 -5.22 -10.18 1.25
C GLU A 503 -5.96 -11.37 0.61
N GLN A 504 -7.17 -11.14 0.09
CA GLN A 504 -8.07 -12.11 -0.50
C GLN A 504 -8.21 -11.92 -2.02
N ARG A 505 -7.41 -11.03 -2.63
CA ARG A 505 -7.48 -10.76 -4.08
C ARG A 505 -6.60 -11.76 -4.85
N PRO A 506 -7.18 -12.57 -5.74
CA PRO A 506 -6.38 -13.50 -6.54
C PRO A 506 -5.54 -12.81 -7.62
N THR A 507 -4.42 -13.41 -8.01
CA THR A 507 -3.61 -12.94 -9.16
C THR A 507 -4.34 -13.20 -10.48
N TYR A 508 -4.98 -14.36 -10.59
CA TYR A 508 -5.69 -14.83 -11.76
C TYR A 508 -7.10 -15.30 -11.42
N VAL A 509 -8.02 -15.20 -12.37
CA VAL A 509 -9.37 -15.77 -12.31
C VAL A 509 -9.68 -16.54 -13.59
N ALA A 510 -10.26 -17.73 -13.46
CA ALA A 510 -10.64 -18.56 -14.59
C ALA A 510 -11.93 -19.33 -14.33
N ALA A 511 -12.58 -19.82 -15.40
CA ALA A 511 -13.77 -20.67 -15.26
C ALA A 511 -13.44 -22.09 -14.73
N GLY A 512 -12.18 -22.50 -14.76
CA GLY A 512 -11.72 -23.82 -14.33
C GLY A 512 -10.27 -24.08 -14.75
N LEU A 513 -9.77 -25.29 -14.47
CA LEU A 513 -8.36 -25.64 -14.70
C LEU A 513 -7.95 -25.73 -16.18
N GLY A 514 -8.90 -25.76 -17.12
CA GLY A 514 -8.60 -25.71 -18.56
C GLY A 514 -7.82 -24.45 -18.98
N ALA A 515 -7.95 -23.36 -18.21
CA ALA A 515 -7.24 -22.11 -18.48
C ALA A 515 -5.73 -22.19 -18.20
N LEU A 516 -5.23 -23.27 -17.58
CA LEU A 516 -3.80 -23.42 -17.31
C LEU A 516 -2.96 -23.48 -18.59
N ASP A 517 -3.57 -23.93 -19.69
CA ASP A 517 -2.94 -24.08 -21.00
C ASP A 517 -3.22 -22.88 -21.93
N ASP A 518 -4.11 -21.96 -21.52
CA ASP A 518 -4.38 -20.72 -22.24
C ASP A 518 -3.33 -19.64 -21.87
N PRO A 519 -3.12 -18.62 -22.72
CA PRO A 519 -2.27 -17.50 -22.38
C PRO A 519 -2.66 -16.88 -21.03
N ALA A 520 -1.69 -16.70 -20.12
CA ALA A 520 -1.93 -16.21 -18.77
C ALA A 520 -2.62 -14.83 -18.74
N THR A 521 -2.42 -14.05 -19.81
CA THR A 521 -3.09 -12.77 -20.05
C THR A 521 -4.61 -12.89 -20.10
N GLN A 522 -5.19 -14.07 -20.39
CA GLN A 522 -6.64 -14.29 -20.35
C GLN A 522 -7.20 -14.49 -18.94
N SER A 523 -6.35 -14.83 -17.97
CA SER A 523 -6.76 -15.09 -16.59
C SER A 523 -6.34 -14.00 -15.62
N VAL A 524 -5.31 -13.19 -15.93
CA VAL A 524 -4.81 -12.15 -15.01
C VAL A 524 -5.90 -11.14 -14.68
N ILE A 525 -6.01 -10.70 -13.42
CA ILE A 525 -6.92 -9.60 -13.08
C ILE A 525 -6.48 -8.34 -13.82
N GLY A 526 -7.40 -7.72 -14.55
CA GLY A 526 -7.09 -6.58 -15.39
C GLY A 526 -8.21 -6.22 -16.36
N PRO A 527 -8.08 -5.09 -17.08
CA PRO A 527 -9.05 -4.69 -18.09
C PRO A 527 -9.14 -5.72 -19.23
N ARG A 528 -10.35 -5.89 -19.78
CA ARG A 528 -10.62 -6.76 -20.94
C ARG A 528 -11.14 -5.96 -22.12
N PRO A 529 -10.59 -6.10 -23.34
CA PRO A 529 -11.06 -5.34 -24.48
C PRO A 529 -12.52 -5.67 -24.87
N GLU A 530 -13.00 -6.86 -24.53
CA GLU A 530 -14.38 -7.32 -24.77
C GLU A 530 -15.39 -6.71 -23.78
N TRP A 531 -14.93 -6.14 -22.66
CA TRP A 531 -15.79 -5.62 -21.60
C TRP A 531 -15.44 -4.17 -21.27
N TYR A 532 -16.42 -3.29 -21.33
CA TYR A 532 -16.30 -1.96 -20.77
C TYR A 532 -16.93 -1.93 -19.39
N VAL A 533 -16.13 -1.51 -18.40
CA VAL A 533 -16.57 -1.36 -17.02
C VAL A 533 -16.28 0.07 -16.58
N GLU A 534 -17.31 0.78 -16.14
CA GLU A 534 -17.19 2.12 -15.59
C GLU A 534 -17.68 2.11 -14.14
N VAL A 535 -16.89 2.70 -13.23
CA VAL A 535 -17.21 2.78 -11.81
C VAL A 535 -17.37 4.24 -11.43
N ASN A 536 -18.57 4.61 -10.96
CA ASN A 536 -18.87 5.93 -10.45
C ASN A 536 -19.46 5.83 -9.05
N THR A 537 -18.67 6.20 -8.04
CA THR A 537 -19.04 6.24 -6.63
C THR A 537 -19.54 4.87 -6.10
N GLN A 538 -20.79 4.50 -6.36
CA GLN A 538 -21.43 3.24 -5.96
C GLN A 538 -22.15 2.51 -7.12
N HIS A 539 -22.10 3.07 -8.33
CA HIS A 539 -22.70 2.47 -9.52
C HIS A 539 -21.60 1.93 -10.42
N VAL A 540 -21.76 0.69 -10.85
CA VAL A 540 -20.88 0.03 -11.83
C VAL A 540 -21.71 -0.20 -13.07
N SER A 541 -21.34 0.38 -14.21
CA SER A 541 -21.99 0.05 -15.49
C SER A 541 -21.10 -0.86 -16.33
N VAL A 542 -21.73 -1.83 -17.00
CA VAL A 542 -21.06 -2.86 -17.79
C VAL A 542 -21.69 -2.95 -19.16
N SER A 543 -20.88 -2.80 -20.21
CA SER A 543 -21.26 -3.11 -21.60
C SER A 543 -20.31 -4.11 -22.24
N SER A 544 -20.86 -4.95 -23.11
CA SER A 544 -20.12 -5.82 -24.00
C SER A 544 -19.65 -5.06 -25.25
N ARG A 545 -18.38 -5.24 -25.63
CA ARG A 545 -17.78 -4.72 -26.88
C ARG A 545 -17.48 -5.83 -27.89
N GLY A 546 -17.78 -7.08 -27.56
CA GLY A 546 -17.47 -8.25 -28.37
C GLY A 546 -17.78 -9.56 -27.65
N ALA A 547 -17.33 -10.68 -28.22
CA ALA A 547 -17.51 -12.00 -27.63
C ALA A 547 -16.54 -12.21 -26.45
N GLY A 548 -16.94 -11.76 -25.26
CA GLY A 548 -16.20 -11.96 -24.02
C GLY A 548 -16.63 -13.22 -23.25
N THR A 549 -15.77 -13.70 -22.35
CA THR A 549 -16.10 -14.79 -21.42
C THR A 549 -16.53 -14.24 -20.06
N VAL A 550 -17.23 -15.06 -19.30
CA VAL A 550 -17.66 -14.78 -17.92
C VAL A 550 -16.46 -14.57 -16.99
N ALA A 551 -15.41 -15.40 -17.12
CA ALA A 551 -14.16 -15.21 -16.39
C ALA A 551 -13.44 -13.90 -16.79
N GLY A 552 -13.48 -13.54 -18.08
CA GLY A 552 -12.98 -12.24 -18.54
C GLY A 552 -13.76 -11.08 -17.90
N LEU A 553 -15.08 -11.17 -17.82
CA LEU A 553 -15.90 -10.17 -17.14
C LEU A 553 -15.53 -10.07 -15.66
N ALA A 554 -15.38 -11.19 -14.97
CA ALA A 554 -14.95 -11.22 -13.57
C ALA A 554 -13.62 -10.50 -13.36
N ALA A 555 -12.63 -10.75 -14.22
CA ALA A 555 -11.33 -10.08 -14.17
C ALA A 555 -11.45 -8.56 -14.36
N ALA A 556 -12.23 -8.11 -15.36
CA ALA A 556 -12.42 -6.70 -15.64
C ALA A 556 -13.17 -5.97 -14.52
N LEU A 557 -14.23 -6.58 -13.98
CA LEU A 557 -15.02 -6.04 -12.88
C LEU A 557 -14.19 -5.94 -11.60
N ALA A 558 -13.50 -7.02 -11.23
CA ALA A 558 -12.63 -7.06 -10.06
C ALA A 558 -11.58 -5.96 -10.14
N ASN A 559 -10.88 -5.85 -11.27
CA ASN A 559 -9.91 -4.78 -11.51
C ASN A 559 -10.53 -3.40 -11.30
N ALA A 560 -11.64 -3.10 -11.99
CA ALA A 560 -12.25 -1.77 -11.92
C ALA A 560 -12.77 -1.43 -10.51
N VAL A 561 -13.40 -2.38 -9.82
CA VAL A 561 -13.95 -2.21 -8.47
C VAL A 561 -12.84 -2.02 -7.44
N TRP A 562 -11.78 -2.84 -7.51
CA TRP A 562 -10.67 -2.76 -6.56
C TRP A 562 -9.82 -1.50 -6.77
N THR A 563 -9.63 -1.05 -8.00
CA THR A 563 -8.95 0.22 -8.29
C THR A 563 -9.75 1.43 -7.81
N ALA A 564 -11.09 1.36 -7.85
CA ALA A 564 -11.95 2.44 -7.39
C ALA A 564 -12.12 2.49 -5.85
N ASP A 565 -11.64 1.47 -5.12
CA ASP A 565 -11.76 1.29 -3.67
C ASP A 565 -13.19 1.50 -3.11
N VAL A 566 -14.18 0.97 -3.83
CA VAL A 566 -15.60 1.06 -3.47
C VAL A 566 -16.04 -0.08 -2.52
N GLY A 567 -15.08 -0.80 -1.94
CA GLY A 567 -15.17 -2.17 -1.42
C GLY A 567 -16.04 -2.46 -0.18
N GLU A 568 -16.85 -1.51 0.29
CA GLU A 568 -17.77 -1.74 1.43
C GLU A 568 -19.22 -1.27 1.17
N PHE A 569 -19.55 -0.85 -0.05
CA PHE A 569 -20.88 -0.32 -0.36
C PHE A 569 -21.74 -1.30 -1.15
N ASP A 570 -23.06 -1.22 -0.97
CA ASP A 570 -24.08 -1.92 -1.76
C ASP A 570 -23.94 -1.53 -3.25
N LEU A 571 -23.04 -2.22 -3.97
CA LEU A 571 -22.67 -1.91 -5.35
C LEU A 571 -23.87 -2.13 -6.26
N LYS A 572 -24.28 -1.05 -6.93
CA LYS A 572 -25.35 -1.09 -7.92
C LYS A 572 -24.74 -1.37 -9.29
N ILE A 573 -24.74 -2.64 -9.67
CA ILE A 573 -24.22 -3.06 -10.97
C ILE A 573 -25.34 -2.97 -12.01
N ALA A 574 -25.11 -2.25 -13.09
CA ALA A 574 -26.04 -2.06 -14.19
C ALA A 574 -25.49 -2.68 -15.48
N ALA A 575 -26.33 -3.41 -16.19
CA ALA A 575 -26.02 -3.96 -17.51
C ALA A 575 -26.55 -3.02 -18.60
N GLU A 576 -25.68 -2.55 -19.49
CA GLU A 576 -26.06 -1.65 -20.59
C GLU A 576 -26.57 -2.41 -21.83
N ASP A 577 -26.38 -3.73 -21.88
CA ASP A 577 -26.85 -4.62 -22.96
C ASP A 577 -27.19 -6.03 -22.45
N ASP A 578 -27.85 -6.83 -23.29
CA ASP A 578 -28.29 -8.18 -22.93
C ASP A 578 -27.11 -9.14 -22.66
N ALA A 579 -25.98 -8.96 -23.34
CA ALA A 579 -24.82 -9.83 -23.18
C ALA A 579 -24.13 -9.60 -21.83
N SER A 580 -23.99 -8.34 -21.41
CA SER A 580 -23.50 -8.03 -20.06
C SER A 580 -24.48 -8.45 -18.98
N ALA A 581 -25.79 -8.36 -19.22
CA ALA A 581 -26.80 -8.84 -18.28
C ALA A 581 -26.75 -10.36 -18.07
N GLU A 582 -26.60 -11.14 -19.14
CA GLU A 582 -26.45 -12.60 -19.07
C GLU A 582 -25.17 -13.00 -18.33
N ALA A 583 -24.03 -12.39 -18.68
CA ALA A 583 -22.75 -12.71 -18.04
C ALA A 583 -22.69 -12.32 -16.55
N LEU A 584 -23.28 -11.18 -16.17
CA LEU A 584 -23.43 -10.79 -14.75
C LEU A 584 -24.29 -11.80 -13.98
N THR A 585 -25.38 -12.26 -14.59
CA THR A 585 -26.26 -13.27 -13.98
C THR A 585 -25.52 -14.58 -13.76
N GLU A 586 -24.67 -15.00 -14.71
CA GLU A 586 -23.86 -16.20 -14.58
C GLU A 586 -22.78 -16.09 -13.48
N LEU A 587 -22.25 -14.88 -13.24
CA LEU A 587 -21.39 -14.59 -12.08
C LEU A 587 -22.13 -14.52 -10.73
N GLY A 588 -23.46 -14.66 -10.73
CA GLY A 588 -24.28 -14.53 -9.53
C GLY A 588 -24.50 -13.08 -9.08
N LEU A 589 -24.31 -12.11 -9.98
CA LEU A 589 -24.53 -10.69 -9.71
C LEU A 589 -25.92 -10.25 -10.18
N SER A 590 -26.65 -9.51 -9.34
CA SER A 590 -27.92 -8.91 -9.73
C SER A 590 -27.70 -7.61 -10.52
N ALA A 591 -28.01 -7.62 -11.81
CA ALA A 591 -27.92 -6.44 -12.66
C ALA A 591 -29.21 -5.59 -12.61
N LEU A 592 -29.05 -4.29 -12.38
CA LEU A 592 -30.07 -3.29 -12.70
C LEU A 592 -30.12 -3.13 -14.23
N ARG A 593 -31.31 -3.16 -14.81
CA ARG A 593 -31.53 -2.89 -16.23
C ARG A 593 -31.99 -1.46 -16.47
#